data_AF-A0A4V3BWN6-F1
#
_entry.id   AF-A0A4V3BWN6-F1
#
_cell.length_a   1.000
_cell.length_b   1.000
_cell.length_c   1.000
_cell.angle_alpha   90.00
_cell.angle_beta   90.00
_cell.angle_gamma   90.00
#
_symmetry.space_group_name_H-M   'P 1'
#
loop_
_entity.id
_entity.type
_entity.pdbx_description
1 polymer ?
#
loop_
_entity_poly.entity_id
_entity_poly.type
_entity_poly.pdbx_seq_one_letter_code
_entity_poly.pdbx_strand_id
1 'polypeptide(L)'
;MKIIYKAINKLTRKIYIGATIKTLESRIKDHLQKARLKTGGEFQEAIRTYGPEAFEWVQIDTADSNNELAEKEREYVIKFNSKEDGYNADRGGGVKKNIFMYDLETGVILSTFSSLSEAAEFVGLDNKTISKACLGEIKNCGGYSWSYTLSENFKPEEDKRKKKVFQFYLHGEFVRSYKSVSEASRFTGINSSSIAKCCRGEYKYAGEYYWEYED
;
A
#
# COMPACT_ATOMS: atom_id res chain seq x y z
N MET A 1 -2.13 3.73 -21.44
CA MET A 1 -2.97 2.60 -21.00
C MET A 1 -2.05 1.54 -20.44
N LYS A 2 -2.31 1.01 -19.24
CA LYS A 2 -1.53 -0.11 -18.68
C LYS A 2 -2.27 -1.40 -18.99
N ILE A 3 -1.56 -2.38 -19.51
CA ILE A 3 -2.16 -3.61 -20.03
C ILE A 3 -1.52 -4.83 -19.38
N ILE A 4 -2.37 -5.84 -19.18
CA ILE A 4 -1.95 -7.19 -18.86
C ILE A 4 -2.23 -8.03 -20.10
N TYR A 5 -1.26 -8.83 -20.50
CA TYR A 5 -1.37 -9.71 -21.65
C TYR A 5 -0.86 -11.10 -21.32
N LYS A 6 -1.28 -12.07 -22.15
CA LYS A 6 -0.72 -13.41 -22.16
C LYS A 6 -0.13 -13.74 -23.52
N ALA A 7 0.94 -14.52 -23.51
CA ALA A 7 1.48 -15.18 -24.69
C ALA A 7 1.30 -16.69 -24.52
N ILE A 8 0.61 -17.33 -25.46
CA ILE A 8 0.32 -18.76 -25.44
C ILE A 8 1.17 -19.44 -26.50
N ASN A 9 2.00 -20.40 -26.11
CA ASN A 9 2.65 -21.26 -27.07
C ASN A 9 1.62 -22.24 -27.65
N LYS A 10 1.35 -22.17 -28.95
CA LYS A 10 0.35 -23.00 -29.62
C LYS A 10 0.70 -24.49 -29.63
N LEU A 11 1.98 -24.83 -29.50
CA LEU A 11 2.48 -26.20 -29.52
C LEU A 11 2.45 -26.84 -28.12
N THR A 12 2.97 -26.14 -27.11
CA THR A 12 3.08 -26.67 -25.75
C THR A 12 1.89 -26.31 -24.85
N ARG A 13 1.06 -25.35 -25.26
CA ARG A 13 -0.04 -24.74 -24.49
C ARG A 13 0.42 -23.97 -23.24
N LYS A 14 1.72 -23.90 -22.97
CA LYS A 14 2.31 -23.11 -21.88
C LYS A 14 2.06 -21.62 -22.08
N ILE A 15 1.91 -20.91 -20.96
CA ILE A 15 1.53 -19.51 -20.93
C ILE A 15 2.64 -18.66 -20.32
N TYR A 16 2.83 -17.46 -20.86
CA TYR A 16 3.54 -16.36 -20.22
C TYR A 16 2.55 -15.24 -19.93
N ILE A 17 2.58 -14.69 -18.71
CA ILE A 17 1.84 -13.48 -18.34
C ILE A 17 2.83 -12.33 -18.24
N GLY A 18 2.44 -11.17 -18.79
CA GLY A 18 3.23 -9.96 -18.66
C GLY A 18 2.37 -8.72 -18.48
N ALA A 19 2.93 -7.76 -17.75
CA ALA A 19 2.41 -6.41 -17.65
C ALA A 19 3.23 -5.41 -18.48
N THR A 20 2.59 -4.36 -19.00
CA THR A 20 3.30 -3.23 -19.61
C THR A 20 2.48 -1.93 -19.59
N ILE A 21 3.19 -0.81 -19.60
CA ILE A 21 2.64 0.54 -19.80
C ILE A 21 2.71 0.99 -21.28
N LYS A 22 3.40 0.21 -22.12
CA LYS A 22 3.49 0.42 -23.57
C LYS A 22 2.34 -0.29 -24.27
N THR A 23 2.23 -0.12 -25.59
CA THR A 23 1.33 -0.95 -26.40
C THR A 23 1.80 -2.41 -26.41
N LEU A 24 0.86 -3.34 -26.62
CA LEU A 24 1.16 -4.76 -26.74
C LEU A 24 2.20 -5.01 -27.85
N GLU A 25 2.02 -4.38 -29.01
CA GLU A 25 2.94 -4.49 -30.15
C GLU A 25 4.37 -4.06 -29.80
N SER A 26 4.55 -2.93 -29.11
CA SER A 26 5.88 -2.48 -28.69
C SER A 26 6.49 -3.47 -27.71
N ARG A 27 5.70 -4.04 -26.80
CA ARG A 27 6.20 -5.01 -25.82
C ARG A 27 6.58 -6.32 -26.50
N ILE A 28 5.82 -6.79 -27.48
CA ILE A 28 6.17 -7.95 -28.31
C ILE A 28 7.52 -7.71 -28.98
N LYS A 29 7.71 -6.55 -29.64
CA LYS A 29 9.01 -6.19 -30.26
C LYS A 29 10.17 -6.25 -29.26
N ASP A 30 9.99 -5.73 -28.03
CA ASP A 30 11.00 -5.81 -26.97
C ASP A 30 11.34 -7.29 -26.62
N HIS A 31 10.34 -8.18 -26.54
CA HIS A 31 10.56 -9.61 -26.30
C HIS A 31 11.33 -10.28 -27.44
N LEU A 32 10.95 -10.02 -28.68
CA LEU A 32 11.60 -10.58 -29.87
C LEU A 32 13.05 -10.11 -30.00
N GLN A 33 13.30 -8.82 -29.74
CA GLN A 33 14.65 -8.26 -29.73
C GLN A 33 15.51 -8.93 -28.67
N LYS A 34 15.00 -9.10 -27.44
CA LYS A 34 15.72 -9.76 -26.35
C LYS A 34 16.05 -11.22 -26.68
N ALA A 35 15.09 -11.97 -27.23
CA ALA A 35 15.28 -13.33 -27.69
C ALA A 35 16.38 -13.42 -28.77
N ARG A 36 16.38 -12.50 -29.74
CA ARG A 36 17.42 -12.40 -30.78
C ARG A 36 18.79 -12.13 -30.19
N LEU A 37 18.86 -11.22 -29.21
CA LEU A 37 20.10 -10.85 -28.51
C LEU A 37 20.54 -11.90 -27.48
N LYS A 38 19.79 -13.00 -27.30
CA LYS A 38 20.04 -14.02 -26.27
C LYS A 38 20.14 -13.40 -24.86
N THR A 39 19.25 -12.44 -24.60
CA THR A 39 19.11 -11.78 -23.31
C THR A 39 17.70 -12.05 -22.76
N GLY A 40 17.56 -12.15 -21.45
CA GLY A 40 16.29 -12.48 -20.80
C GLY A 40 16.33 -13.85 -20.13
N GLY A 41 15.15 -14.44 -19.94
CA GLY A 41 15.00 -15.73 -19.27
C GLY A 41 14.26 -16.75 -20.12
N GLU A 42 13.64 -17.71 -19.46
CA GLU A 42 12.97 -18.87 -20.07
C GLU A 42 12.00 -18.51 -21.20
N PHE A 43 11.22 -17.44 -21.03
CA PHE A 43 10.29 -17.02 -22.08
C PHE A 43 10.98 -16.58 -23.39
N GLN A 44 12.10 -15.84 -23.29
CA GLN A 44 12.87 -15.45 -24.48
C GLN A 44 13.55 -16.65 -25.13
N GLU A 45 13.98 -17.63 -24.33
CA GLU A 45 14.51 -18.89 -24.84
C GLU A 45 13.43 -19.68 -25.57
N ALA A 46 12.22 -19.74 -25.04
CA ALA A 46 11.10 -20.40 -25.69
C ALA A 46 10.74 -19.74 -27.03
N ILE A 47 10.73 -18.39 -27.11
CA ILE A 47 10.55 -17.66 -28.38
C ILE A 47 11.62 -18.07 -29.41
N ARG A 48 12.88 -18.19 -28.98
CA ARG A 48 13.98 -18.61 -29.86
C ARG A 48 13.86 -20.07 -30.32
N THR A 49 13.38 -20.95 -29.44
CA THR A 49 13.26 -22.39 -29.71
C THR A 49 12.09 -22.71 -30.64
N TYR A 50 10.92 -22.10 -30.41
CA TYR A 50 9.70 -22.43 -31.15
C TYR A 50 9.39 -21.45 -32.29
N GLY A 51 10.06 -20.30 -32.33
CA GLY A 51 9.78 -19.23 -33.28
C GLY A 51 8.72 -18.25 -32.77
N PRO A 52 8.78 -16.97 -33.15
CA PRO A 52 7.82 -15.95 -32.73
C PRO A 52 6.37 -16.25 -33.16
N GLU A 53 6.20 -16.89 -34.30
CA GLU A 53 4.91 -17.31 -34.88
C GLU A 53 4.24 -18.46 -34.11
N ALA A 54 4.98 -19.17 -33.26
CA ALA A 54 4.41 -20.20 -32.38
C ALA A 54 3.62 -19.60 -31.20
N PHE A 55 3.73 -18.29 -30.97
CA PHE A 55 3.08 -17.61 -29.86
C PHE A 55 1.86 -16.79 -30.32
N GLU A 56 0.72 -17.03 -29.67
CA GLU A 56 -0.46 -16.20 -29.78
C GLU A 56 -0.47 -15.19 -28.63
N TRP A 57 -0.63 -13.90 -28.96
CA TRP A 57 -0.56 -12.80 -27.99
C TRP A 57 -1.94 -12.19 -27.80
N VAL A 58 -2.39 -12.12 -26.56
CA VAL A 58 -3.74 -11.64 -26.23
C VAL A 58 -3.66 -10.67 -25.06
N GLN A 59 -4.17 -9.46 -25.24
CA GLN A 59 -4.46 -8.57 -24.10
C GLN A 59 -5.64 -9.15 -23.32
N ILE A 60 -5.48 -9.33 -22.02
CA ILE A 60 -6.48 -9.97 -21.16
C ILE A 60 -7.11 -9.03 -20.15
N ASP A 61 -6.44 -7.91 -19.83
CA ASP A 61 -6.92 -6.95 -18.86
C ASP A 61 -6.21 -5.59 -19.03
N THR A 62 -6.71 -4.58 -18.34
CA THR A 62 -6.13 -3.25 -18.21
C THR A 62 -6.01 -2.86 -16.74
N ALA A 63 -5.18 -1.87 -16.44
CA ALA A 63 -5.07 -1.30 -15.10
C ALA A 63 -4.96 0.22 -15.16
N ASP A 64 -5.50 0.87 -14.13
CA ASP A 64 -5.50 2.32 -13.98
C ASP A 64 -4.23 2.81 -13.27
N SER A 65 -3.65 1.98 -12.38
CA SER A 65 -2.43 2.29 -11.64
C SER A 65 -1.34 1.22 -11.82
N ASN A 66 -0.08 1.57 -11.47
CA ASN A 66 1.00 0.57 -11.46
C ASN A 66 0.78 -0.48 -10.37
N ASN A 67 0.07 -0.12 -9.29
CA ASN A 67 -0.17 -1.01 -8.17
C ASN A 67 -1.19 -2.08 -8.54
N GLU A 68 -2.29 -1.66 -9.16
CA GLU A 68 -3.27 -2.55 -9.76
C GLU A 68 -2.64 -3.40 -10.89
N LEU A 69 -1.77 -2.81 -11.72
CA LEU A 69 -1.05 -3.55 -12.75
C LEU A 69 -0.19 -4.68 -12.14
N ALA A 70 0.52 -4.41 -11.03
CA ALA A 70 1.33 -5.38 -10.33
C ALA A 70 0.47 -6.47 -9.63
N GLU A 71 -0.67 -6.07 -9.07
CA GLU A 71 -1.63 -6.98 -8.43
C GLU A 71 -2.25 -7.93 -9.45
N LYS A 72 -2.81 -7.39 -10.55
CA LYS A 72 -3.37 -8.17 -11.64
C LYS A 72 -2.34 -9.09 -12.29
N GLU A 73 -1.11 -8.62 -12.54
CA GLU A 73 -0.04 -9.48 -13.06
C GLU A 73 0.15 -10.72 -12.17
N ARG A 74 0.28 -10.52 -10.85
CA ARG A 74 0.42 -11.61 -9.88
C ARG A 74 -0.79 -12.55 -9.88
N GLU A 75 -2.00 -12.01 -9.88
CA GLU A 75 -3.23 -12.79 -9.90
C GLU A 75 -3.32 -13.65 -11.16
N TYR A 76 -3.01 -13.10 -12.33
CA TYR A 76 -3.03 -13.86 -13.57
C TYR A 76 -1.92 -14.92 -13.64
N VAL A 77 -0.71 -14.63 -13.13
CA VAL A 77 0.35 -15.64 -13.03
C VAL A 77 -0.10 -16.83 -12.18
N ILE A 78 -0.77 -16.57 -11.05
CA ILE A 78 -1.32 -17.63 -10.19
C ILE A 78 -2.48 -18.35 -10.90
N LYS A 79 -3.43 -17.60 -11.45
CA LYS A 79 -4.63 -18.12 -12.12
C LYS A 79 -4.30 -19.06 -13.28
N PHE A 80 -3.28 -18.73 -14.07
CA PHE A 80 -2.83 -19.54 -15.19
C PHE A 80 -1.70 -20.52 -14.84
N ASN A 81 -1.32 -20.60 -13.55
CA ASN A 81 -0.19 -21.40 -13.08
C ASN A 81 1.10 -21.18 -13.90
N SER A 82 1.28 -19.99 -14.46
CA SER A 82 2.28 -19.75 -15.52
C SER A 82 3.72 -19.69 -15.01
N LYS A 83 3.89 -19.74 -13.69
CA LYS A 83 5.19 -19.90 -13.05
C LYS A 83 5.63 -21.37 -12.98
N GLU A 84 4.75 -22.26 -12.55
CA GLU A 84 5.09 -23.67 -12.34
C GLU A 84 4.87 -24.48 -13.63
N ASP A 85 3.86 -24.12 -14.44
CA ASP A 85 3.52 -24.75 -15.73
C ASP A 85 3.42 -23.70 -16.86
N GLY A 86 4.43 -22.84 -16.94
CA GLY A 86 4.48 -21.80 -17.98
C GLY A 86 5.89 -21.29 -18.21
N TYR A 87 6.02 -19.99 -18.47
CA TYR A 87 7.30 -19.33 -18.77
C TYR A 87 7.63 -18.16 -17.83
N ASN A 88 6.82 -17.91 -16.80
CA ASN A 88 7.10 -16.86 -15.82
C ASN A 88 8.16 -17.35 -14.83
N ALA A 89 9.25 -16.59 -14.67
CA ALA A 89 10.32 -16.95 -13.73
C ALA A 89 9.92 -16.76 -12.25
N ASP A 90 9.02 -15.81 -11.98
CA ASP A 90 8.51 -15.50 -10.65
C ASP A 90 6.98 -15.33 -10.65
N ARG A 91 6.40 -15.07 -9.48
CA ARG A 91 4.94 -14.85 -9.34
C ARG A 91 4.50 -13.45 -9.75
N GLY A 92 5.34 -12.69 -10.46
CA GLY A 92 5.23 -11.26 -10.66
C GLY A 92 6.17 -10.47 -9.73
N GLY A 93 6.30 -9.16 -9.98
CA GLY A 93 7.15 -8.28 -9.17
C GLY A 93 8.00 -7.29 -9.96
N GLY A 94 7.98 -7.37 -11.29
CA GLY A 94 8.70 -6.42 -12.16
C GLY A 94 8.10 -5.02 -12.17
N VAL A 95 6.85 -4.86 -11.74
CA VAL A 95 6.15 -3.57 -11.70
C VAL A 95 6.44 -2.85 -10.38
N LYS A 96 7.00 -1.64 -10.47
CA LYS A 96 7.22 -0.77 -9.32
C LYS A 96 5.88 -0.29 -8.76
N LYS A 97 5.69 -0.46 -7.45
CA LYS A 97 4.49 -0.07 -6.73
C LYS A 97 4.73 1.23 -5.97
N ASN A 98 3.73 2.09 -5.97
CA ASN A 98 3.66 3.25 -5.09
C ASN A 98 3.15 2.84 -3.70
N ILE A 99 3.50 3.64 -2.70
CA ILE A 99 3.03 3.50 -1.33
C ILE A 99 2.32 4.80 -0.97
N PHE A 100 1.11 4.71 -0.46
CA PHE A 100 0.30 5.86 -0.08
C PHE A 100 0.25 5.99 1.43
N MET A 101 0.56 7.19 1.93
CA MET A 101 0.50 7.54 3.34
C MET A 101 -0.72 8.42 3.58
N TYR A 102 -1.50 8.08 4.59
CA TYR A 102 -2.75 8.75 4.93
C TYR A 102 -2.72 9.26 6.36
N ASP A 103 -3.43 10.35 6.56
CA ASP A 103 -3.73 10.87 7.88
C ASP A 103 -4.66 9.90 8.64
N LEU A 104 -4.35 9.63 9.90
CA LEU A 104 -5.10 8.66 10.72
C LEU A 104 -6.51 9.12 11.11
N GLU A 105 -6.77 10.42 11.06
CA GLU A 105 -8.04 10.97 11.54
C GLU A 105 -8.98 11.28 10.39
N THR A 106 -8.45 11.89 9.34
CA THR A 106 -9.22 12.36 8.19
C THR A 106 -9.25 11.34 7.06
N GLY A 107 -8.30 10.41 7.01
CA GLY A 107 -8.17 9.47 5.89
C GLY A 107 -7.68 10.11 4.59
N VAL A 108 -7.30 11.38 4.63
CA VAL A 108 -6.79 12.11 3.46
C VAL A 108 -5.36 11.65 3.17
N ILE A 109 -5.04 11.56 1.87
CA ILE A 109 -3.68 11.27 1.43
C ILE A 109 -2.73 12.41 1.81
N LEU A 110 -1.67 12.09 2.53
CA LEU A 110 -0.62 13.02 2.92
C LEU A 110 0.57 12.98 1.98
N SER A 111 0.95 11.80 1.50
CA SER A 111 2.10 11.63 0.61
C SER A 111 2.03 10.34 -0.20
N THR A 112 2.74 10.31 -1.33
CA THR A 112 2.94 9.12 -2.17
C THR A 112 4.43 8.89 -2.35
N PHE A 113 4.87 7.65 -2.12
CA PHE A 113 6.26 7.25 -2.25
C PHE A 113 6.42 6.23 -3.38
N SER A 114 7.57 6.25 -4.05
CA SER A 114 7.88 5.33 -5.15
C SER A 114 8.45 4.00 -4.68
N SER A 115 8.81 3.89 -3.39
CA SER A 115 9.34 2.68 -2.78
C SER A 115 9.14 2.67 -1.26
N LEU A 116 9.19 1.47 -0.66
CA LEU A 116 9.16 1.32 0.80
C LEU A 116 10.37 2.00 1.47
N SER A 117 11.53 1.96 0.83
CA SER A 117 12.76 2.59 1.36
C SER A 117 12.62 4.10 1.50
N GLU A 118 12.05 4.75 0.49
CA GLU A 118 11.79 6.20 0.51
C GLU A 118 10.79 6.56 1.61
N ALA A 119 9.69 5.79 1.72
CA ALA A 119 8.70 5.99 2.78
C ALA A 119 9.32 5.81 4.18
N ALA A 120 10.12 4.77 4.36
CA ALA A 120 10.79 4.44 5.61
C ALA A 120 11.81 5.48 6.06
N GLU A 121 12.62 5.99 5.12
CA GLU A 121 13.55 7.09 5.39
C GLU A 121 12.79 8.35 5.83
N PHE A 122 11.69 8.68 5.15
CA PHE A 122 10.87 9.84 5.47
C PHE A 122 10.30 9.79 6.90
N VAL A 123 9.84 8.64 7.38
CA VAL A 123 9.28 8.50 8.75
C VAL A 123 10.26 7.95 9.78
N GLY A 124 11.49 7.61 9.39
CA GLY A 124 12.49 7.00 10.27
C GLY A 124 12.10 5.61 10.81
N LEU A 125 11.45 4.78 9.99
CA LEU A 125 11.02 3.41 10.37
C LEU A 125 11.67 2.34 9.47
N ASP A 126 11.47 1.06 9.81
CA ASP A 126 11.88 -0.06 8.97
C ASP A 126 10.84 -0.34 7.85
N ASN A 127 11.33 -0.61 6.63
CA ASN A 127 10.50 -0.93 5.45
C ASN A 127 9.47 -2.03 5.72
N LYS A 128 9.81 -3.06 6.51
CA LYS A 128 8.91 -4.18 6.79
C LYS A 128 7.72 -3.73 7.63
N THR A 129 7.92 -2.75 8.52
CA THR A 129 6.85 -2.19 9.35
C THR A 129 5.81 -1.50 8.47
N ILE A 130 6.26 -0.66 7.53
CA ILE A 130 5.37 0.00 6.57
C ILE A 130 4.68 -1.03 5.67
N SER A 131 5.41 -2.05 5.19
CA SER A 131 4.79 -3.10 4.38
C SER A 131 3.70 -3.86 5.12
N LYS A 132 3.91 -4.19 6.41
CA LYS A 132 2.88 -4.82 7.26
C LYS A 132 1.64 -3.92 7.39
N ALA A 133 1.85 -2.61 7.52
CA ALA A 133 0.74 -1.66 7.58
C ALA A 133 -0.04 -1.64 6.25
N CYS A 134 0.65 -1.57 5.11
CA CYS A 134 0.02 -1.64 3.79
C CYS A 134 -0.74 -2.94 3.52
N LEU A 135 -0.33 -4.05 4.13
CA LEU A 135 -0.99 -5.35 4.04
C LEU A 135 -2.14 -5.53 5.06
N GLY A 136 -2.35 -4.54 5.95
CA GLY A 136 -3.36 -4.61 7.00
C GLY A 136 -2.99 -5.51 8.19
N GLU A 137 -1.76 -6.01 8.27
CA GLU A 137 -1.30 -6.82 9.43
C GLU A 137 -1.15 -5.97 10.70
N ILE A 138 -0.86 -4.67 10.53
CA ILE A 138 -0.90 -3.67 11.59
C ILE A 138 -1.75 -2.48 11.13
N LYS A 139 -2.48 -1.85 12.07
CA LYS A 139 -3.43 -0.78 11.71
C LYS A 139 -2.76 0.50 11.21
N ASN A 140 -1.60 0.83 11.77
CA ASN A 140 -0.84 2.03 11.46
C ASN A 140 0.61 1.89 11.96
N CYS A 141 1.50 2.76 11.47
CA CYS A 141 2.84 2.92 12.02
C CYS A 141 3.33 4.36 11.78
N GLY A 142 4.16 4.86 12.71
CA GLY A 142 4.70 6.22 12.63
C GLY A 142 3.66 7.34 12.79
N GLY A 143 2.46 7.02 13.27
CA GLY A 143 1.35 7.97 13.33
C GLY A 143 0.59 8.14 12.01
N TYR A 144 0.77 7.24 11.05
CA TYR A 144 0.12 7.28 9.74
C TYR A 144 -0.49 5.94 9.34
N SER A 145 -1.53 5.98 8.50
CA SER A 145 -2.03 4.79 7.81
C SER A 145 -1.33 4.63 6.46
N TRP A 146 -1.15 3.38 6.03
CA TRP A 146 -0.37 3.06 4.84
C TRP A 146 -1.14 2.09 3.95
N SER A 147 -1.07 2.25 2.63
CA SER A 147 -1.72 1.35 1.68
C SER A 147 -0.93 1.21 0.38
N TYR A 148 -1.04 0.04 -0.25
CA TYR A 148 -0.65 -0.15 -1.65
C TYR A 148 -1.77 0.22 -2.63
N THR A 149 -2.95 0.60 -2.17
CA THR A 149 -4.06 1.02 -3.04
C THR A 149 -4.39 2.47 -2.75
N LEU A 150 -4.46 3.27 -3.81
CA LEU A 150 -4.93 4.65 -3.69
C LEU A 150 -6.43 4.60 -3.35
N SER A 151 -6.81 5.19 -2.23
CA SER A 151 -8.20 5.32 -1.81
C SER A 151 -8.47 6.76 -1.46
N GLU A 152 -9.35 7.41 -2.22
CA GLU A 152 -9.76 8.79 -1.96
C GLU A 152 -10.55 8.92 -0.65
N ASN A 153 -11.16 7.83 -0.19
CA ASN A 153 -11.90 7.74 1.06
C ASN A 153 -11.35 6.61 1.91
N PHE A 154 -10.05 6.64 2.21
CA PHE A 154 -9.49 5.71 3.17
C PHE A 154 -10.20 5.95 4.51
N LYS A 155 -11.00 4.99 4.97
CA LYS A 155 -11.69 5.09 6.27
C LYS A 155 -10.80 4.42 7.31
N PRO A 156 -9.95 5.16 8.04
CA PRO A 156 -9.27 4.56 9.18
C PRO A 156 -10.35 4.03 10.14
N GLU A 157 -10.19 2.78 10.59
CA GLU A 157 -11.09 2.23 11.59
C GLU A 157 -11.11 3.15 12.80
N GLU A 158 -12.30 3.61 13.18
CA GLU A 158 -12.47 4.46 14.33
C GLU A 158 -12.07 3.67 15.59
N ASP A 159 -11.07 4.16 16.31
CA ASP A 159 -10.70 3.56 17.59
C ASP A 159 -11.79 3.88 18.60
N LYS A 160 -12.73 2.95 18.77
CA LYS A 160 -13.88 3.06 19.70
C LYS A 160 -13.48 3.34 21.15
N ARG A 161 -12.19 3.21 21.50
CA ARG A 161 -11.67 3.57 22.82
C ARG A 161 -11.35 5.06 22.96
N LYS A 162 -11.23 5.79 21.85
CA LYS A 162 -11.04 7.24 21.86
C LYS A 162 -12.31 7.88 22.39
N LYS A 163 -12.20 8.52 23.55
CA LYS A 163 -13.23 9.36 24.13
C LYS A 163 -12.79 10.80 24.05
N LYS A 164 -13.68 11.67 23.57
CA LYS A 164 -13.45 13.11 23.58
C LYS A 164 -13.24 13.57 25.02
N VAL A 165 -12.38 14.56 25.19
CA VAL A 165 -12.07 15.16 26.49
C VAL A 165 -12.23 16.65 26.45
N PHE A 166 -12.69 17.20 27.55
CA PHE A 166 -12.83 18.63 27.78
C PHE A 166 -11.76 19.09 28.76
N GLN A 167 -11.12 20.22 28.44
CA GLN A 167 -10.15 20.90 29.28
C GLN A 167 -10.82 22.12 29.91
N PHE A 168 -10.63 22.30 31.21
CA PHE A 168 -11.12 23.43 31.96
C PHE A 168 -9.99 24.05 32.78
N TYR A 169 -10.06 25.35 33.02
CA TYR A 169 -9.26 25.99 34.06
C TYR A 169 -9.70 25.50 35.45
N LEU A 170 -8.87 25.71 36.47
CA LEU A 170 -9.12 25.23 37.84
C LEU A 170 -10.42 25.78 38.46
N HIS A 171 -10.89 26.93 37.99
CA HIS A 171 -12.16 27.55 38.39
C HIS A 171 -13.36 27.11 37.55
N GLY A 172 -13.20 26.09 36.69
CA GLY A 172 -14.28 25.47 35.92
C GLY A 172 -14.60 26.15 34.59
N GLU A 173 -13.84 27.17 34.19
CA GLU A 173 -14.02 27.79 32.87
C GLU A 173 -13.52 26.87 31.76
N PHE A 174 -14.36 26.64 30.75
CA PHE A 174 -14.03 25.82 29.59
C PHE A 174 -12.90 26.44 28.77
N VAL A 175 -11.90 25.62 28.44
CA VAL A 175 -10.75 26.00 27.60
C VAL A 175 -10.97 25.51 26.17
N ARG A 176 -11.08 24.20 26.00
CA ARG A 176 -11.13 23.53 24.69
C ARG A 176 -11.57 22.07 24.84
N SER A 177 -12.13 21.51 23.76
CA SER A 177 -12.35 20.07 23.61
C SER A 177 -11.34 19.42 22.66
N TYR A 178 -10.95 18.19 22.95
CA TYR A 178 -10.09 17.36 22.10
C TYR A 178 -10.79 16.04 21.80
N LYS A 179 -10.62 15.49 20.60
CA LYS A 179 -11.18 14.20 20.17
C LYS A 179 -10.69 13.03 21.02
N SER A 180 -9.53 13.17 21.66
CA SER A 180 -9.00 12.15 22.58
C SER A 180 -7.99 12.70 23.59
N VAL A 181 -7.73 11.94 24.65
CA VAL A 181 -6.64 12.19 25.59
C VAL A 181 -5.27 12.27 24.91
N SER A 182 -5.02 11.42 23.90
CA SER A 182 -3.76 11.44 23.15
C SER A 182 -3.59 12.74 22.36
N GLU A 183 -4.67 13.24 21.77
CA GLU A 183 -4.66 14.53 21.09
C GLU A 183 -4.45 15.67 22.08
N ALA A 184 -5.16 15.68 23.21
CA ALA A 184 -4.97 16.65 24.28
C ALA A 184 -3.50 16.69 24.75
N SER A 185 -2.90 15.52 24.95
CA SER A 185 -1.49 15.37 25.32
C SER A 185 -0.54 15.98 24.28
N ARG A 186 -0.78 15.73 22.99
CA ARG A 186 0.02 16.29 21.88
C ARG A 186 -0.05 17.82 21.84
N PHE A 187 -1.23 18.41 22.06
CA PHE A 187 -1.41 19.86 22.01
C PHE A 187 -0.92 20.59 23.26
N THR A 188 -1.08 19.99 24.43
CA THR A 188 -0.74 20.64 25.71
C THR A 188 0.66 20.27 26.21
N GLY A 189 1.27 19.23 25.68
CA GLY A 189 2.51 18.64 26.20
C GLY A 189 2.32 17.87 27.52
N ILE A 190 1.09 17.81 28.06
CA ILE A 190 0.79 17.12 29.31
C ILE A 190 0.72 15.62 29.06
N ASN A 191 1.21 14.80 29.99
CA ASN A 191 1.20 13.35 29.84
C ASN A 191 -0.24 12.80 29.71
N SER A 192 -0.48 11.98 28.68
CA SER A 192 -1.78 11.35 28.39
C SER A 192 -2.31 10.52 29.56
N SER A 193 -1.46 9.81 30.29
CA SER A 193 -1.90 9.03 31.46
C SER A 193 -2.38 9.94 32.59
N SER A 194 -1.74 11.09 32.79
CA SER A 194 -2.16 12.06 33.81
C SER A 194 -3.51 12.69 33.46
N ILE A 195 -3.72 13.07 32.20
CA ILE A 195 -5.02 13.56 31.71
C ILE A 195 -6.08 12.48 31.92
N ALA A 196 -5.83 11.25 31.49
CA ALA A 196 -6.79 10.16 31.62
C ALA A 196 -7.16 9.84 33.07
N LYS A 197 -6.19 9.91 34.00
CA LYS A 197 -6.42 9.76 35.45
C LYS A 197 -7.23 10.92 36.02
N CYS A 198 -6.99 12.15 35.53
CA CYS A 198 -7.78 13.31 35.92
C CYS A 198 -9.24 13.15 35.49
N CYS A 199 -9.51 12.76 34.25
CA CYS A 199 -10.85 12.47 33.76
C CYS A 199 -11.59 11.35 34.53
N ARG A 200 -10.88 10.44 35.20
CA ARG A 200 -11.47 9.38 36.04
C ARG A 200 -11.61 9.79 37.52
N GLY A 201 -11.24 11.01 37.87
CA GLY A 201 -11.23 11.49 39.26
C GLY A 201 -10.10 10.94 40.13
N GLU A 202 -9.14 10.19 39.56
CA GLU A 202 -7.96 9.71 40.30
C GLU A 202 -7.00 10.85 40.62
N TYR A 203 -6.89 11.84 39.72
CA TYR A 203 -6.13 13.07 39.92
C TYR A 203 -7.06 14.28 39.91
N LYS A 204 -6.79 15.24 40.80
CA LYS A 204 -7.56 16.50 40.86
C LYS A 204 -7.30 17.40 39.64
N TYR A 205 -6.09 17.34 39.08
CA TYR A 205 -5.67 18.16 37.94
C TYR A 205 -4.53 17.47 37.18
N ALA A 206 -4.37 17.82 35.91
CA ALA A 206 -3.22 17.46 35.09
C ALA A 206 -2.72 18.70 34.35
N GLY A 207 -1.45 19.06 34.57
CA GLY A 207 -0.82 20.24 33.98
C GLY A 207 -1.54 21.55 34.30
N GLU A 208 -2.01 21.71 35.55
CA GLU A 208 -2.76 22.89 36.03
C GLU A 208 -4.17 23.06 35.44
N TYR A 209 -4.69 22.05 34.74
CA TYR A 209 -6.04 22.03 34.22
C TYR A 209 -6.87 20.91 34.84
N TYR A 210 -8.19 21.11 34.84
CA TYR A 210 -9.19 20.09 35.10
C TYR A 210 -9.62 19.45 33.78
N TRP A 211 -9.92 18.14 33.82
CA TRP A 211 -10.20 17.35 32.62
C TRP A 211 -11.37 16.40 32.86
N GLU A 212 -12.26 16.29 31.88
CA GLU A 212 -13.41 15.38 31.90
C GLU A 212 -13.57 14.67 30.56
N TYR A 213 -14.12 13.45 30.57
CA TYR A 213 -14.56 12.78 29.33
C TYR A 213 -15.91 13.35 28.89
N GLU A 214 -16.18 13.36 27.58
CA GLU A 214 -17.54 13.51 27.07
C GLU A 214 -18.36 12.27 27.47
N ASP A 215 -19.53 12.50 28.07
CA ASP A 215 -20.49 11.47 28.49
C ASP A 215 -21.12 10.73 27.29
#